data_AF-A0A285CZ20-F1
#
_entry.id   AF-A0A285CZ20-F1
#
_cell.length_a   1.000
_cell.length_b   1.000
_cell.length_c   1.000
_cell.angle_alpha   90.00
_cell.angle_beta   90.00
_cell.angle_gamma   90.00
#
_symmetry.space_group_name_H-M   'P 1'
#
loop_
_entity.id
_entity.type
_entity.pdbx_description
1 polymer ?
#
loop_
_entity_poly.entity_id
_entity_poly.type
_entity_poly.pdbx_seq_one_letter_code
_entity_poly.pdbx_strand_id
1 'polypeptide(L)'
;MKKVFILILLLLTSCQTIDPNAIKLNDVLSSFEEQQITLKEIKISGRDLFGMKLNGVRPYSYELNDKLLLIYIYNSNNERKKGLQEFRNKTADTNVASFKLYEVENVLIFYVYERDLNVHIEEKMKKVLPKLKNLSLKEYVNPS
;
A
#
# COMPACT_ATOMS: atom_id res chain seq x y z
N MET A 1 -28.53 -45.43 -11.44
CA MET A 1 -27.42 -44.69 -12.09
C MET A 1 -27.61 -43.21 -11.74
N LYS A 2 -27.02 -42.76 -10.64
CA LYS A 2 -25.79 -41.94 -10.55
C LYS A 2 -25.92 -40.58 -11.25
N LYS A 3 -25.87 -39.53 -10.41
CA LYS A 3 -25.47 -38.13 -10.65
C LYS A 3 -26.56 -37.18 -11.16
N VAL A 4 -27.17 -36.45 -10.22
CA VAL A 4 -27.27 -34.98 -10.38
C VAL A 4 -26.72 -34.36 -9.11
N PHE A 5 -25.46 -33.99 -9.24
CA PHE A 5 -24.67 -33.29 -8.23
C PHE A 5 -25.23 -31.87 -8.10
N ILE A 6 -25.72 -31.54 -6.89
CA ILE A 6 -25.47 -30.29 -6.17
C ILE A 6 -25.02 -29.12 -7.08
N LEU A 7 -25.95 -28.30 -7.54
CA LEU A 7 -25.66 -26.95 -8.02
C LEU A 7 -26.06 -25.96 -6.93
N ILE A 8 -25.30 -26.01 -5.84
CA ILE A 8 -25.30 -24.94 -4.84
C ILE A 8 -24.90 -23.66 -5.60
N LEU A 9 -25.87 -22.76 -5.77
CA LEU A 9 -25.64 -21.35 -6.03
C LEU A 9 -24.89 -20.77 -4.82
N LEU A 10 -23.59 -21.05 -4.71
CA LEU A 10 -22.67 -20.18 -3.97
C LEU A 10 -22.46 -18.95 -4.86
N LEU A 11 -23.51 -18.13 -4.92
CA LEU A 11 -23.37 -16.69 -5.06
C LEU A 11 -22.68 -16.20 -3.78
N LEU A 12 -21.43 -16.60 -3.56
CA LEU A 12 -20.50 -15.84 -2.75
C LEU A 12 -20.21 -14.60 -3.58
N THR A 13 -21.17 -13.68 -3.59
CA THR A 13 -20.87 -12.28 -3.77
C THR A 13 -19.88 -11.97 -2.67
N SER A 14 -18.59 -12.10 -2.98
CA SER A 14 -17.54 -11.43 -2.24
C SER A 14 -17.79 -9.95 -2.48
N CYS A 15 -18.78 -9.40 -1.77
CA CYS A 15 -18.70 -8.03 -1.32
C CYS A 15 -17.40 -8.01 -0.52
N GLN A 16 -16.31 -7.61 -1.16
CA GLN A 16 -15.18 -7.09 -0.45
C GLN A 16 -15.77 -6.00 0.44
N THR A 17 -15.87 -6.30 1.73
CA THR A 17 -16.29 -5.32 2.72
C THR A 17 -15.21 -4.25 2.71
N ILE A 18 -15.50 -3.14 2.03
CA ILE A 18 -14.68 -1.95 2.10
C ILE A 18 -14.69 -1.57 3.57
N ASP A 19 -13.53 -1.67 4.22
CA ASP A 19 -13.39 -1.23 5.61
C ASP A 19 -13.60 0.29 5.61
N PRO A 20 -14.67 0.80 6.24
CA PRO A 20 -14.93 2.24 6.26
C PRO A 20 -13.79 3.02 6.94
N ASN A 21 -13.00 2.34 7.79
CA ASN A 21 -11.85 2.89 8.49
C ASN A 21 -10.51 2.66 7.76
N ALA A 22 -10.56 2.17 6.52
CA ALA A 22 -9.37 2.02 5.70
C ALA A 22 -8.75 3.40 5.43
N ILE A 23 -7.45 3.50 5.66
CA ILE A 23 -6.66 4.70 5.36
C ILE A 23 -6.81 5.01 3.87
N LYS A 24 -7.19 6.25 3.54
CA LYS A 24 -7.34 6.73 2.17
C LYS A 24 -6.06 7.42 1.71
N LEU A 25 -5.94 7.65 0.40
CA LEU A 25 -4.78 8.36 -0.15
C LEU A 25 -4.59 9.74 0.50
N ASN A 26 -5.67 10.49 0.69
CA ASN A 26 -5.61 11.83 1.28
C ASN A 26 -5.05 11.79 2.71
N ASP A 27 -5.39 10.78 3.51
CA ASP A 27 -4.84 10.62 4.86
C ASP A 27 -3.32 10.44 4.82
N VAL A 28 -2.84 9.68 3.83
CA VAL A 28 -1.40 9.54 3.56
C VAL A 28 -0.81 10.87 3.16
N LEU A 29 -1.33 11.55 2.14
CA LEU A 29 -0.76 12.81 1.66
C LEU A 29 -0.73 13.89 2.76
N SER A 30 -1.82 14.05 3.51
CA SER A 30 -1.88 15.00 4.62
C SER A 30 -0.88 14.64 5.72
N SER A 31 -0.66 13.36 6.01
CA SER A 31 0.35 12.96 7.01
C SER A 31 1.79 13.32 6.62
N PHE A 32 2.10 13.33 5.32
CA PHE A 32 3.39 13.83 4.82
C PHE A 32 3.45 15.37 4.88
N GLU A 33 2.39 16.05 4.45
CA GLU A 33 2.31 17.52 4.41
C GLU A 33 2.44 18.14 5.81
N GLU A 34 1.78 17.58 6.83
CA GLU A 34 1.87 18.07 8.21
C GLU A 34 3.27 17.91 8.82
N GLN A 35 4.08 17.00 8.26
CA GLN A 35 5.50 16.86 8.62
C GLN A 35 6.42 17.72 7.75
N GLN A 36 5.85 18.64 6.97
CA GLN A 36 6.56 19.51 6.02
C GLN A 36 7.35 18.69 4.99
N ILE A 37 6.79 17.55 4.57
CA ILE A 37 7.37 16.69 3.54
C ILE A 37 6.55 16.87 2.27
N THR A 38 7.15 17.50 1.27
CA THR A 38 6.52 17.67 -0.05
C THR A 38 6.68 16.38 -0.86
N LEU A 39 5.54 15.85 -1.32
CA LEU A 39 5.49 14.79 -2.33
C LEU A 39 5.11 15.41 -3.67
N LYS A 40 5.86 15.08 -4.71
CA LYS A 40 5.56 15.51 -6.08
C LYS A 40 4.99 14.32 -6.85
N GLU A 41 3.74 14.42 -7.30
CA GLU A 41 3.13 13.35 -8.08
C GLU A 41 3.90 13.15 -9.40
N ILE A 42 4.17 11.90 -9.75
CA ILE A 42 4.83 11.53 -11.00
C ILE A 42 4.06 10.41 -11.70
N LYS A 43 4.16 10.36 -13.03
CA LYS A 43 3.57 9.28 -13.82
C LYS A 43 4.65 8.26 -14.15
N ILE A 44 4.51 7.04 -13.65
CA ILE A 44 5.38 5.91 -14.02
C ILE A 44 4.66 5.07 -15.06
N SER A 45 5.42 4.56 -16.03
CA SER A 45 4.90 3.59 -16.97
C SER A 45 4.61 2.27 -16.25
N GLY A 46 3.45 1.66 -16.47
CA GLY A 46 3.10 0.36 -15.87
C GLY A 46 3.94 -0.82 -16.36
N ARG A 47 4.98 -0.56 -17.17
CA ARG A 47 5.92 -1.56 -17.70
C ARG A 47 7.15 -1.76 -16.80
N ASP A 48 7.43 -0.82 -15.90
CA ASP A 48 8.53 -0.93 -14.94
C ASP A 48 8.10 -1.79 -13.74
N LEU A 49 9.05 -2.50 -13.11
CA LEU A 49 8.83 -3.32 -11.90
C LEU A 49 8.11 -2.53 -10.79
N PHE A 50 8.31 -1.22 -10.78
CA PHE A 50 7.79 -0.28 -9.79
C PHE A 50 6.47 0.41 -10.20
N GLY A 51 5.85 0.00 -11.31
CA GLY A 51 4.49 0.41 -11.69
C GLY A 51 3.48 -0.75 -11.74
N MET A 52 3.90 -1.94 -11.29
CA MET A 52 3.09 -3.15 -11.43
C MET A 52 1.86 -3.15 -10.50
N LYS A 53 0.83 -3.88 -10.91
CA LYS A 53 -0.28 -4.20 -10.01
C LYS A 53 0.15 -5.26 -8.99
N LEU A 54 -0.26 -5.07 -7.74
CA LEU A 54 -0.10 -6.00 -6.64
C LEU A 54 -1.46 -6.27 -6.03
N ASN A 55 -1.88 -7.53 -6.00
CA ASN A 55 -3.21 -7.98 -5.60
C ASN A 55 -4.33 -7.12 -6.24
N GLY A 56 -4.18 -6.83 -7.54
CA GLY A 56 -5.11 -6.02 -8.33
C GLY A 56 -4.98 -4.49 -8.19
N VAL A 57 -4.22 -3.99 -7.21
CA VAL A 57 -4.07 -2.56 -6.90
C VAL A 57 -2.88 -1.95 -7.63
N ARG A 58 -3.07 -0.78 -8.25
CA ARG A 58 -1.97 0.04 -8.81
C ARG A 58 -1.41 0.99 -7.75
N PRO A 59 -0.11 1.28 -7.76
CA PRO A 59 0.45 2.29 -6.87
C PRO A 59 0.07 3.70 -7.33
N TYR A 60 -0.10 4.59 -6.35
CA TYR A 60 0.12 6.02 -6.55
C TYR A 60 1.62 6.29 -6.48
N SER A 61 2.10 7.17 -7.36
CA SER A 61 3.52 7.35 -7.62
C SER A 61 3.94 8.78 -7.33
N TYR A 62 4.95 8.94 -6.49
CA TYR A 62 5.46 10.22 -6.07
C TYR A 62 6.98 10.25 -6.12
N GLU A 63 7.52 11.46 -6.19
CA GLU A 63 8.92 11.76 -5.97
C GLU A 63 9.07 12.37 -4.57
N LEU A 64 10.02 11.82 -3.81
CA LEU A 64 10.43 12.28 -2.49
C LEU A 64 11.96 12.35 -2.48
N ASN A 65 12.52 13.55 -2.38
CA ASN A 65 13.96 13.81 -2.47
C ASN A 65 14.61 13.16 -3.72
N ASP A 66 14.04 13.41 -4.89
CA ASP A 66 14.49 12.88 -6.19
C ASP A 66 14.53 11.34 -6.27
N LYS A 67 13.81 10.68 -5.36
CA LYS A 67 13.68 9.22 -5.29
C LYS A 67 12.23 8.81 -5.35
N LEU A 68 12.02 7.61 -5.89
CA LEU A 68 10.70 7.10 -6.18
C LEU A 68 10.01 6.59 -4.91
N LEU A 69 8.78 7.06 -4.67
CA LEU A 69 7.89 6.61 -3.62
C LEU A 69 6.61 6.04 -4.24
N LEU A 70 6.33 4.77 -3.95
CA LEU A 70 5.10 4.10 -4.37
C LEU A 70 4.19 3.88 -3.16
N ILE A 71 2.92 4.20 -3.31
CA ILE A 71 1.91 4.07 -2.26
C ILE A 71 0.77 3.20 -2.80
N TYR A 72 0.59 2.02 -2.22
CA TYR A 72 -0.56 1.15 -2.49
C TYR A 72 -1.56 1.29 -1.35
N ILE A 73 -2.82 1.55 -1.71
CA ILE A 73 -3.95 1.62 -0.77
C ILE A 73 -4.88 0.44 -1.07
N TYR A 74 -5.03 -0.46 -0.11
CA TYR A 74 -5.90 -1.64 -0.20
C TYR A 74 -7.20 -1.41 0.58
N ASN A 75 -8.20 -2.28 0.42
CA ASN A 75 -9.43 -2.17 1.22
C ASN A 75 -9.25 -2.76 2.63
N SER A 76 -8.18 -3.53 2.86
CA SER A 76 -7.89 -4.12 4.17
C SER A 76 -6.40 -4.48 4.36
N ASN A 77 -6.01 -4.69 5.61
CA ASN A 77 -4.69 -5.21 5.97
C ASN A 77 -4.41 -6.61 5.36
N ASN A 78 -5.43 -7.46 5.25
CA ASN A 78 -5.27 -8.78 4.62
C ASN A 78 -4.95 -8.67 3.12
N GLU A 79 -5.59 -7.74 2.41
CA GLU A 79 -5.28 -7.47 1.01
C GLU A 79 -3.89 -6.85 0.84
N ARG A 80 -3.46 -5.97 1.76
CA ARG A 80 -2.08 -5.47 1.80
C ARG A 80 -1.07 -6.62 1.92
N LYS A 81 -1.31 -7.58 2.82
CA LYS A 81 -0.46 -8.77 2.98
C LYS A 81 -0.39 -9.61 1.70
N LYS A 82 -1.52 -9.81 1.01
CA LYS A 82 -1.55 -10.49 -0.30
C LYS A 82 -0.73 -9.72 -1.35
N GLY A 83 -0.87 -8.40 -1.40
CA GLY A 83 -0.10 -7.54 -2.30
C GLY A 83 1.41 -7.64 -2.05
N LEU A 84 1.83 -7.64 -0.78
CA LEU A 84 3.24 -7.84 -0.42
C LEU A 84 3.75 -9.25 -0.78
N GLN A 85 2.94 -10.28 -0.58
CA GLN A 85 3.31 -11.63 -0.99
C GLN A 85 3.46 -11.73 -2.52
N GLU A 86 2.56 -11.12 -3.28
CA GLU A 86 2.66 -11.07 -4.73
C GLU A 86 3.92 -10.32 -5.19
N PHE A 87 4.28 -9.20 -4.54
CA PHE A 87 5.55 -8.52 -4.79
C PHE A 87 6.72 -9.47 -4.62
N ARG A 88 6.83 -10.12 -3.45
CA ARG A 88 7.92 -11.06 -3.14
C ARG A 88 8.01 -12.19 -4.17
N ASN A 89 6.88 -12.75 -4.58
CA ASN A 89 6.84 -13.81 -5.59
C ASN A 89 7.31 -13.32 -6.96
N LYS A 90 6.88 -12.12 -7.38
CA LYS A 90 7.28 -11.54 -8.68
C LYS A 90 8.73 -11.10 -8.72
N THR A 91 9.31 -10.77 -7.57
CA THR A 91 10.68 -10.25 -7.47
C THR A 91 11.71 -11.27 -7.00
N ALA A 92 11.30 -12.50 -6.65
CA ALA A 92 12.19 -13.51 -6.05
C ALA A 92 13.45 -13.77 -6.88
N ASP A 93 13.32 -13.80 -8.20
CA ASP A 93 14.42 -14.12 -9.13
C ASP A 93 14.92 -12.88 -9.90
N THR A 94 14.56 -11.67 -9.45
CA THR A 94 14.88 -10.42 -10.14
C THR A 94 15.86 -9.58 -9.33
N ASN A 95 16.84 -8.97 -10.00
CA ASN A 95 17.69 -7.96 -9.39
C ASN A 95 16.91 -6.63 -9.25
N VAL A 96 16.13 -6.52 -8.18
CA VAL A 96 15.33 -5.33 -7.89
C VAL A 96 16.22 -4.23 -7.30
N ALA A 97 16.00 -2.98 -7.71
CA ALA A 97 16.66 -1.83 -7.10
C ALA A 97 16.44 -1.81 -5.57
N SER A 98 17.37 -1.25 -4.82
CA SER A 98 17.24 -1.18 -3.36
C SER A 98 15.96 -0.43 -2.98
N PHE A 99 15.23 -0.93 -1.98
CA PHE A 99 14.01 -0.27 -1.54
C PHE A 99 13.83 -0.44 -0.04
N LYS A 100 13.13 0.52 0.56
CA LYS A 100 12.61 0.40 1.90
C LYS A 100 11.10 0.21 1.86
N LEU A 101 10.66 -0.84 2.52
CA LEU A 101 9.26 -1.19 2.71
C LEU A 101 8.74 -0.61 4.01
N TYR A 102 7.57 0.02 3.96
CA TYR A 102 6.79 0.41 5.13
C TYR A 102 5.36 -0.13 5.02
N GLU A 103 4.85 -0.65 6.14
CA GLU A 103 3.54 -1.28 6.23
C GLU A 103 2.74 -0.62 7.36
N VAL A 104 1.54 -0.09 7.06
CA VAL A 104 0.63 0.48 8.05
C VAL A 104 -0.80 0.13 7.64
N GLU A 105 -1.50 -0.65 8.46
CA GLU A 105 -2.86 -1.14 8.18
C GLU A 105 -3.07 -1.64 6.73
N ASN A 106 -3.90 -0.97 5.95
CA ASN A 106 -4.21 -1.27 4.55
C ASN A 106 -3.25 -0.61 3.55
N VAL A 107 -2.16 0.01 3.99
CA VAL A 107 -1.22 0.78 3.17
C VAL A 107 0.13 0.06 3.08
N LEU A 108 0.67 -0.04 1.86
CA LEU A 108 2.01 -0.54 1.56
C LEU A 108 2.80 0.55 0.83
N ILE A 109 3.95 0.95 1.38
CA ILE A 109 4.79 2.00 0.83
C ILE A 109 6.15 1.44 0.46
N PHE A 110 6.60 1.70 -0.77
CA PHE A 110 7.97 1.43 -1.22
C PHE A 110 8.69 2.75 -1.44
N TYR A 111 9.81 2.96 -0.78
CA TYR A 111 10.76 4.02 -1.08
C TYR A 111 11.97 3.41 -1.79
N VAL A 112 12.09 3.66 -3.09
CA VAL A 112 13.12 3.06 -3.96
C VAL A 112 14.35 3.97 -3.97
N TYR A 113 15.50 3.40 -3.64
CA TYR A 113 16.79 4.09 -3.59
C TYR A 113 17.87 3.25 -4.28
N GLU A 114 18.95 3.88 -4.72
CA GLU A 114 20.01 3.14 -5.44
C GLU A 114 21.05 2.59 -4.46
N ARG A 115 21.79 3.49 -3.80
CA ARG A 115 22.94 3.13 -2.95
C ARG A 115 22.80 3.61 -1.51
N ASP A 116 22.35 4.85 -1.31
CA ASP A 116 22.28 5.45 0.02
C ASP A 116 20.84 5.73 0.42
N LEU A 117 20.40 5.04 1.47
CA LEU A 117 19.18 5.41 2.17
C LEU A 117 19.44 6.71 2.92
N ASN A 118 18.70 7.76 2.56
CA ASN A 118 18.82 9.03 3.24
C ASN A 118 18.28 8.89 4.68
N VAL A 119 19.17 8.98 5.69
CA VAL A 119 18.83 8.87 7.12
C VAL A 119 17.71 9.84 7.51
N HIS A 120 17.67 11.02 6.90
CA HIS A 120 16.62 12.00 7.16
C HIS A 120 15.23 11.54 6.67
N ILE A 121 15.17 10.69 5.64
CA ILE A 121 13.92 10.05 5.22
C ILE A 121 13.45 9.03 6.25
N GLU A 122 14.35 8.25 6.86
CA GLU A 122 13.94 7.34 7.92
C GLU A 122 13.35 8.08 9.13
N GLU A 123 13.97 9.18 9.54
CA GLU A 123 13.47 10.03 10.63
C GLU A 123 12.09 10.63 10.30
N LYS A 124 11.91 11.08 9.06
CA LYS A 124 10.64 11.58 8.55
C LYS A 124 9.56 10.50 8.57
N MET A 125 9.87 9.31 8.04
CA MET A 125 8.94 8.18 8.03
C MET A 125 8.57 7.72 9.45
N LYS A 126 9.49 7.78 10.42
CA LYS A 126 9.20 7.51 11.83
C LYS A 126 8.14 8.45 12.43
N LYS A 127 7.93 9.64 11.87
CA LYS A 127 6.88 10.58 12.29
C LYS A 127 5.56 10.36 11.55
N VAL A 128 5.63 10.04 10.26
CA VAL A 128 4.46 9.80 9.39
C VAL A 128 3.71 8.52 9.79
N LEU A 129 4.42 7.41 9.94
CA LEU A 129 3.79 6.09 10.10
C LEU A 129 2.95 5.93 11.38
N PRO A 130 3.39 6.41 12.57
CA PRO A 130 2.56 6.37 13.77
C PRO A 130 1.28 7.19 13.63
N LYS A 131 1.33 8.32 12.92
CA LYS A 131 0.15 9.15 12.69
C LYS A 131 -0.87 8.42 11.82
N LEU A 132 -0.43 7.80 10.73
CA LEU A 132 -1.27 6.95 9.90
C LEU A 132 -1.94 5.84 10.70
N LYS A 133 -1.18 5.16 11.57
CA LYS A 133 -1.72 4.13 12.47
C LYS A 133 -2.74 4.70 13.47
N ASN A 134 -2.57 5.93 13.92
CA ASN A 134 -3.53 6.55 14.85
C ASN A 134 -4.82 7.00 14.15
N LEU A 135 -4.77 7.33 12.85
CA LEU A 135 -5.96 7.68 12.08
C LEU A 135 -6.91 6.49 11.94
N SER A 136 -6.38 5.29 11.69
CA SER A 136 -7.18 4.06 11.67
C SER A 136 -7.74 3.65 13.04
N LEU A 137 -7.24 4.20 14.15
CA LEU A 137 -7.71 3.90 15.50
C LEU A 137 -8.71 4.94 16.04
N LYS A 138 -8.70 6.18 15.54
CA LYS A 138 -9.60 7.25 16.00
C LYS A 138 -11.05 7.04 15.61
N GLU A 139 -11.33 6.37 14.49
CA GLU A 139 -12.71 6.04 14.10
C GLU A 139 -13.30 4.87 14.92
N TYR A 140 -12.47 4.08 15.61
CA TYR A 140 -12.93 2.99 16.48
C TYR A 140 -13.47 3.47 17.85
N VAL A 141 -13.10 4.68 18.30
CA VAL A 141 -13.43 5.18 19.64
C VAL A 141 -14.66 6.10 19.67
N ASN A 142 -15.23 6.45 18.51
CA ASN A 142 -16.48 7.21 18.42
C ASN A 142 -17.62 6.37 17.81
N PRO A 143 -18.15 5.33 18.51
CA PRO A 143 -19.54 4.98 18.31
C PRO A 143 -20.39 6.09 18.97
N SER A 144 -21.31 6.65 18.18
CA SER A 144 -22.29 7.63 18.64
C SER A 144 -23.20 7.06 19.72
#